data_AF-A0A944P083-F1
#
_entry.id   AF-A0A944P083-F1
#
_cell.length_a   1.000
_cell.length_b   1.000
_cell.length_c   1.000
_cell.angle_alpha   90.00
_cell.angle_beta   90.00
_cell.angle_gamma   90.00
#
_symmetry.space_group_name_H-M   'P 1'
#
loop_
_entity.id
_entity.type
_entity.pdbx_description
1 polymer ?
#
loop_
_entity_poly.entity_id
_entity_poly.type
_entity_poly.pdbx_seq_one_letter_code
_entity_poly.pdbx_strand_id
1 'polypeptide(L)'
;ILIVGMYYFMHMIFKVPMPQGIFNFIVLTAVFVGSASFLGVFISILIPDALKATQILMVIASPAFIISGFTWPLNAMPAFVQFIANIIPLTPFLQAFKILLIQKGSVELTFPYLRHLGILLVIYAFIGWIALKIKLWLIFRYVKPENPKEEDPFDEIG
;
A
#
# COMPACT_ATOMS: atom_id res chain seq x y z
N ILE A 1 3.97 -13.85 -9.82
CA ILE A 1 4.58 -14.69 -10.89
C ILE A 1 4.83 -13.86 -12.15
N LEU A 2 3.82 -13.20 -12.73
CA LEU A 2 3.97 -12.34 -13.91
C LEU A 2 5.05 -11.25 -13.77
N ILE A 3 5.06 -10.53 -12.64
CA ILE A 3 6.04 -9.47 -12.34
C ILE A 3 7.48 -10.01 -12.38
N VAL A 4 7.71 -11.20 -11.80
CA VAL A 4 9.03 -11.83 -11.72
C VAL A 4 9.47 -12.34 -13.10
N GLY A 5 8.54 -12.90 -13.88
CA GLY A 5 8.82 -13.36 -15.25
C GLY A 5 9.24 -12.21 -16.17
N MET A 6 8.49 -11.09 -16.16
CA MET A 6 8.83 -9.89 -16.93
C MET A 6 10.17 -9.28 -16.48
N TYR A 7 10.43 -9.29 -15.17
CA TYR A 7 11.68 -8.79 -14.60
C TYR A 7 12.92 -9.52 -15.14
N TYR A 8 12.87 -10.86 -15.21
CA TYR A 8 13.95 -11.67 -15.79
C TYR A 8 14.14 -11.44 -17.29
N PHE A 9 13.04 -11.34 -18.03
CA PHE A 9 13.09 -11.06 -19.47
C PHE A 9 13.81 -9.74 -19.77
N MET A 10 13.49 -8.69 -19.00
CA MET A 10 14.18 -7.40 -19.09
C MET A 10 15.67 -7.52 -18.70
N HIS A 11 16.02 -8.27 -17.66
CA HIS A 11 17.42 -8.44 -17.24
C HIS A 11 18.27 -9.15 -18.29
N MET A 12 17.67 -10.09 -19.03
CA MET A 12 18.34 -10.78 -20.15
C MET A 12 18.65 -9.82 -21.30
N ILE A 13 17.70 -8.94 -21.65
CA ILE A 13 17.87 -7.96 -22.74
C ILE A 13 18.88 -6.88 -22.37
N PHE A 14 18.77 -6.33 -21.15
CA PHE A 14 19.56 -5.17 -20.71
C PHE A 14 20.84 -5.51 -19.95
N LYS A 15 21.16 -6.81 -19.79
CA LYS A 15 22.36 -7.33 -19.08
C LYS A 15 22.53 -6.75 -17.67
N VAL A 16 21.42 -6.49 -16.98
CA VAL A 16 21.40 -5.93 -15.62
C VAL A 16 21.78 -7.03 -14.61
N PRO A 17 22.54 -6.73 -13.55
CA PRO A 17 22.89 -7.72 -12.54
C PRO A 17 21.65 -8.37 -11.91
N MET A 18 21.64 -9.70 -11.81
CA MET A 18 20.55 -10.41 -11.14
C MET A 18 20.61 -10.21 -9.62
N PRO A 19 19.45 -10.17 -8.93
CA PRO A 19 19.41 -10.02 -7.49
C PRO A 19 19.98 -11.24 -6.79
N GLN A 20 20.72 -11.01 -5.72
CA GLN A 20 21.17 -12.08 -4.81
C GLN A 20 19.95 -12.72 -4.12
N GLY A 21 19.68 -14.00 -4.37
CA GLY A 21 18.60 -14.74 -3.70
C GLY A 21 17.19 -14.38 -4.21
N ILE A 22 16.75 -15.06 -5.27
CA ILE A 22 15.46 -14.80 -5.92
C ILE A 22 14.26 -14.95 -4.98
N PHE A 23 14.31 -15.92 -4.05
CA PHE A 23 13.23 -16.14 -3.10
C PHE A 23 13.01 -14.92 -2.19
N ASN A 24 14.10 -14.33 -1.69
CA ASN A 24 14.01 -13.16 -0.84
C ASN A 24 13.45 -11.94 -1.59
N PHE A 25 13.86 -11.76 -2.86
CA PHE A 25 13.31 -10.74 -3.72
C PHE A 25 11.79 -10.89 -3.93
N ILE A 26 11.33 -12.13 -4.15
CA ILE A 26 9.90 -12.44 -4.28
C ILE A 26 9.15 -12.09 -3.00
N VAL A 27 9.67 -12.49 -1.84
CA VAL A 27 9.05 -12.22 -0.53
C VAL A 27 8.98 -10.72 -0.26
N LEU A 28 10.09 -9.99 -0.45
CA LEU A 28 10.13 -8.53 -0.31
C LEU A 28 9.09 -7.84 -1.20
N THR A 29 9.03 -8.24 -2.48
CA THR A 29 8.07 -7.68 -3.44
C THR A 29 6.63 -8.01 -3.05
N ALA A 30 6.36 -9.23 -2.59
CA ALA A 30 5.02 -9.63 -2.16
C ALA A 30 4.54 -8.84 -0.93
N VAL A 31 5.40 -8.68 0.08
CA VAL A 31 5.07 -7.89 1.28
C VAL A 31 4.90 -6.40 0.93
N PHE A 32 5.73 -5.88 0.00
CA PHE A 32 5.60 -4.51 -0.50
C PHE A 32 4.27 -4.30 -1.21
N VAL A 33 3.91 -5.16 -2.17
CA VAL A 33 2.63 -5.06 -2.87
C VAL A 33 1.47 -5.14 -1.87
N GLY A 34 1.50 -6.08 -0.92
CA GLY A 34 0.47 -6.19 0.10
C GLY A 34 0.30 -4.91 0.92
N SER A 35 1.41 -4.37 1.45
CA SER A 35 1.38 -3.16 2.28
C SER A 35 0.94 -1.92 1.50
N ALA A 36 1.41 -1.76 0.26
CA ALA A 36 0.99 -0.68 -0.62
C ALA A 36 -0.49 -0.79 -1.02
N SER A 37 -0.99 -2.01 -1.25
CA SER A 37 -2.40 -2.26 -1.54
C SER A 37 -3.30 -1.89 -0.36
N PHE A 38 -2.97 -2.29 0.87
CA PHE A 38 -3.77 -1.91 2.04
C PHE A 38 -3.75 -0.40 2.30
N LEU A 39 -2.60 0.25 2.11
CA LEU A 39 -2.52 1.71 2.14
C LEU A 39 -3.43 2.35 1.08
N GLY A 40 -3.42 1.85 -0.15
CA GLY A 40 -4.30 2.33 -1.23
C GLY A 40 -5.79 2.13 -0.94
N VAL A 41 -6.16 0.98 -0.35
CA VAL A 41 -7.53 0.71 0.11
C VAL A 41 -7.94 1.69 1.20
N PHE A 42 -7.08 1.94 2.18
CA PHE A 42 -7.35 2.90 3.24
C PHE A 42 -7.64 4.30 2.68
N ILE A 43 -6.80 4.79 1.77
CA ILE A 43 -7.02 6.10 1.11
C ILE A 43 -8.31 6.10 0.28
N SER A 44 -8.61 5.02 -0.44
CA SER A 44 -9.84 4.87 -1.23
C SER A 44 -11.11 4.83 -0.37
N ILE A 45 -11.03 4.39 0.88
CA ILE A 45 -12.18 4.40 1.81
C ILE A 45 -12.53 5.83 2.22
N LEU A 46 -11.51 6.66 2.46
CA LEU A 46 -11.65 8.06 2.90
C LEU A 46 -12.19 8.98 1.81
N ILE A 47 -11.93 8.66 0.55
CA ILE A 47 -12.32 9.50 -0.59
C ILE A 47 -13.60 8.91 -1.22
N PRO A 48 -14.69 9.68 -1.37
CA PRO A 48 -15.95 9.15 -1.91
C PRO A 48 -15.87 8.68 -3.37
N ASP A 49 -15.01 9.32 -4.17
CA ASP A 49 -14.89 9.10 -5.61
C ASP A 49 -13.56 8.40 -5.96
N ALA A 50 -13.66 7.26 -6.64
CA ALA A 50 -12.51 6.43 -6.97
C ALA A 50 -11.54 7.10 -7.96
N LEU A 51 -12.02 7.91 -8.89
CA LEU A 51 -11.18 8.63 -9.84
C LEU A 51 -10.37 9.72 -9.13
N LYS A 52 -11.02 10.51 -8.26
CA LYS A 52 -10.36 11.52 -7.43
C LYS A 52 -9.34 10.89 -6.49
N ALA A 53 -9.66 9.75 -5.88
CA ALA A 53 -8.72 9.02 -5.02
C ALA A 53 -7.45 8.63 -5.77
N THR A 54 -7.61 8.10 -6.97
CA THR A 54 -6.50 7.72 -7.85
C THR A 54 -5.67 8.95 -8.26
N GLN A 55 -6.31 10.06 -8.64
CA GLN A 55 -5.62 11.31 -8.98
C GLN A 55 -4.78 11.85 -7.83
N ILE A 56 -5.34 11.88 -6.62
CA ILE A 56 -4.64 12.34 -5.42
C ILE A 56 -3.45 11.43 -5.11
N LEU A 57 -3.63 10.11 -5.20
CA LEU A 57 -2.54 9.14 -5.00
C LEU A 57 -1.42 9.33 -6.01
N MET A 58 -1.72 9.61 -7.29
CA MET A 58 -0.70 9.88 -8.31
C MET A 58 0.14 11.13 -7.97
N VAL A 59 -0.52 12.20 -7.51
CA VAL A 59 0.17 13.43 -7.10
C VAL A 59 1.05 13.19 -5.88
N ILE A 60 0.58 12.41 -4.89
CA ILE A 60 1.35 12.07 -3.67
C ILE A 60 2.51 11.10 -3.97
N ALA A 61 2.32 10.16 -4.89
CA ALA A 61 3.34 9.16 -5.25
C ALA A 61 4.59 9.80 -5.87
N SER A 62 4.42 10.92 -6.58
CA SER A 62 5.51 11.62 -7.26
C SER A 62 6.60 12.15 -6.30
N PRO A 63 6.29 12.98 -5.29
CA PRO A 63 7.27 13.39 -4.28
C PRO A 63 7.66 12.23 -3.34
N ALA A 64 6.78 11.25 -3.12
CA ALA A 64 7.09 10.08 -2.31
C ALA A 64 8.29 9.29 -2.86
N PHE A 65 8.41 9.16 -4.18
CA PHE A 65 9.56 8.48 -4.79
C PHE A 65 10.88 9.21 -4.50
N ILE A 66 10.90 10.54 -4.55
CA ILE A 66 12.10 11.35 -4.25
C ILE A 66 12.49 11.19 -2.78
N ILE A 67 11.50 11.27 -1.88
CA ILE A 67 11.68 11.20 -0.43
C ILE A 67 12.02 9.78 0.06
N SER A 68 11.75 8.74 -0.75
CA SER A 68 11.96 7.32 -0.40
C SER A 68 13.42 6.91 -0.12
N GLY A 69 14.38 7.82 -0.28
CA GLY A 69 15.79 7.51 -0.08
C GLY A 69 16.46 6.85 -1.30
N PHE A 70 15.76 6.72 -2.44
CA PHE A 70 16.31 6.12 -3.66
C PHE A 70 17.15 7.13 -4.46
N THR A 71 16.59 8.31 -4.75
CA THR A 71 17.29 9.38 -5.48
C THR A 71 18.26 10.15 -4.59
N TRP A 72 17.88 10.44 -3.34
CA TRP A 72 18.71 11.15 -2.36
C TRP A 72 18.92 10.28 -1.12
N PRO A 73 20.09 10.27 -0.48
CA PRO A 73 20.33 9.41 0.67
C PRO A 73 19.48 9.85 1.88
N LEU A 74 18.80 8.89 2.52
CA LEU A 74 17.82 9.14 3.59
C LEU A 74 18.46 9.81 4.83
N ASN A 75 19.70 9.44 5.14
CA ASN A 75 20.48 10.01 6.26
C ASN A 75 20.84 11.49 6.07
N ALA A 76 20.81 12.01 4.84
CA ALA A 76 21.04 13.42 4.55
C ALA A 76 19.77 14.27 4.66
N MET A 77 18.60 13.65 4.87
CA MET A 77 17.33 14.36 5.02
C MET A 77 17.09 14.77 6.48
N PRO A 78 16.36 15.86 6.76
CA PRO A 78 15.95 16.21 8.13
C PRO A 78 15.11 15.10 8.78
N ALA A 79 15.15 14.99 10.10
CA ALA A 79 14.46 13.92 10.85
C ALA A 79 12.95 13.84 10.55
N PHE A 80 12.29 14.98 10.35
CA PHE A 80 10.88 15.03 9.97
C PHE A 80 10.60 14.35 8.63
N VAL A 81 11.44 14.63 7.62
CA VAL A 81 11.30 14.03 6.28
C VAL A 81 11.59 12.54 6.32
N GLN A 82 12.61 12.13 7.09
CA GLN A 82 12.91 10.70 7.29
C GLN A 82 11.73 9.97 7.93
N PHE A 83 11.06 10.58 8.90
CA PHE A 83 9.88 9.98 9.53
C PHE A 83 8.75 9.73 8.52
N ILE A 84 8.39 10.75 7.73
CA ILE A 84 7.38 10.62 6.67
C ILE A 84 7.79 9.58 5.64
N ALA A 85 9.06 9.57 5.22
CA ALA A 85 9.58 8.59 4.27
C ALA A 85 9.38 7.16 4.80
N ASN A 86 9.72 6.91 6.06
CA ASN A 86 9.68 5.58 6.66
C ASN A 86 8.25 5.02 6.81
N ILE A 87 7.22 5.87 6.81
CA ILE A 87 5.83 5.43 6.81
C ILE A 87 5.45 4.84 5.43
N ILE A 88 6.05 5.34 4.36
CA ILE A 88 5.74 4.91 2.99
C ILE A 88 6.37 3.53 2.74
N PRO A 89 5.61 2.47 2.43
CA PRO A 89 6.16 1.12 2.19
C PRO A 89 7.23 1.06 1.09
N LEU A 90 7.21 2.01 0.17
CA LEU A 90 8.18 2.18 -0.90
C LEU A 90 9.60 2.37 -0.36
N THR A 91 9.76 3.08 0.76
CA THR A 91 11.07 3.43 1.35
C THR A 91 11.86 2.20 1.79
N PRO A 92 11.37 1.34 2.72
CA PRO A 92 12.09 0.13 3.10
C PRO A 92 12.23 -0.85 1.93
N PHE A 93 11.28 -0.87 0.99
CA PHE A 93 11.39 -1.72 -0.21
C PHE A 93 12.59 -1.30 -1.07
N LEU A 94 12.71 -0.01 -1.41
CA LEU A 94 13.79 0.49 -2.24
C LEU A 94 15.15 0.39 -1.56
N GLN A 95 15.22 0.47 -0.23
CA GLN A 95 16.45 0.20 0.52
C GLN A 95 16.89 -1.27 0.38
N ALA A 96 15.98 -2.23 0.57
CA ALA A 96 16.27 -3.64 0.36
C ALA A 96 16.61 -3.96 -1.10
N PHE A 97 15.88 -3.37 -2.04
CA PHE A 97 16.08 -3.53 -3.48
C PHE A 97 17.49 -3.10 -3.92
N LYS A 98 17.97 -1.95 -3.42
CA LYS A 98 19.33 -1.45 -3.71
C LYS A 98 20.42 -2.41 -3.20
N ILE A 99 20.22 -3.02 -2.03
CA ILE A 99 21.16 -4.00 -1.46
C ILE A 99 21.27 -5.22 -2.37
N LEU A 100 20.13 -5.77 -2.80
CA LEU A 100 20.09 -7.00 -3.61
C LEU A 100 20.62 -6.80 -5.03
N LEU A 101 20.35 -5.65 -5.65
CA LEU A 101 20.64 -5.44 -7.07
C LEU A 101 21.87 -4.62 -7.38
N ILE A 102 22.08 -3.53 -6.64
CA ILE A 102 23.16 -2.59 -6.92
C ILE A 102 24.39 -3.00 -6.14
N GLN A 103 24.23 -3.24 -4.83
CA GLN A 103 25.34 -3.53 -3.93
C GLN A 103 25.77 -5.00 -3.97
N LYS A 104 24.96 -5.87 -4.59
CA LYS A 104 25.14 -7.34 -4.56
C LYS A 104 25.39 -7.86 -3.14
N GLY A 105 24.72 -7.28 -2.15
CA GLY A 105 24.86 -7.64 -0.75
C GLY A 105 24.20 -8.99 -0.43
N SER A 106 24.54 -9.55 0.74
CA SER A 106 23.90 -10.78 1.22
C SER A 106 22.43 -10.55 1.54
N VAL A 107 21.64 -11.61 1.44
CA VAL A 107 20.20 -11.60 1.72
C VAL A 107 19.91 -11.13 3.16
N GLU A 108 20.78 -11.46 4.11
CA GLU A 108 20.65 -11.13 5.53
C GLU A 108 20.56 -9.62 5.79
N LEU A 109 21.26 -8.82 4.99
CA LEU A 109 21.23 -7.35 5.09
C LEU A 109 19.85 -6.76 4.77
N THR A 110 18.97 -7.54 4.14
CA THR A 110 17.60 -7.09 3.82
C THR A 110 16.60 -7.34 4.95
N PHE A 111 16.92 -8.18 5.93
CA PHE A 111 15.98 -8.57 7.00
C PHE A 111 15.44 -7.40 7.83
N PRO A 112 16.22 -6.37 8.19
CA PRO A 112 15.69 -5.20 8.90
C PRO A 112 14.59 -4.49 8.10
N TYR A 113 14.77 -4.38 6.79
CA TYR A 113 13.82 -3.74 5.89
C TYR A 113 12.60 -4.61 5.64
N LEU A 114 12.78 -5.94 5.51
CA LEU A 114 11.67 -6.89 5.41
C LEU A 114 10.79 -6.84 6.67
N ARG A 115 11.41 -6.79 7.86
CA ARG A 115 10.68 -6.65 9.13
C ARG A 115 9.91 -5.33 9.18
N HIS A 116 10.54 -4.22 8.78
CA HIS A 116 9.87 -2.92 8.72
C HIS A 116 8.65 -2.96 7.78
N LEU A 117 8.82 -3.52 6.59
CA LEU A 117 7.73 -3.76 5.64
C LEU A 117 6.60 -4.63 6.20
N GLY A 118 6.95 -5.69 6.93
CA GLY A 118 5.98 -6.54 7.61
C GLY A 118 5.16 -5.79 8.67
N ILE A 119 5.81 -4.91 9.43
CA ILE A 119 5.12 -4.05 10.40
C ILE A 119 4.14 -3.11 9.69
N LEU A 120 4.59 -2.44 8.63
CA LEU A 120 3.73 -1.55 7.82
C LEU A 120 2.54 -2.31 7.22
N LEU A 121 2.76 -3.53 6.70
CA LEU A 121 1.69 -4.39 6.18
C LEU A 121 0.60 -4.63 7.23
N VAL A 122 0.98 -5.06 8.44
CA VAL A 122 0.03 -5.35 9.52
C VAL A 122 -0.71 -4.09 9.96
N ILE A 123 0.00 -2.96 10.10
CA ILE A 123 -0.60 -1.68 10.47
C ILE A 123 -1.64 -1.23 9.43
N TYR A 124 -1.29 -1.24 8.14
CA TYR A 124 -2.21 -0.82 7.09
C TYR A 124 -3.38 -1.78 6.91
N ALA A 125 -3.16 -3.08 7.06
CA ALA A 125 -4.25 -4.06 7.06
C ALA A 125 -5.23 -3.79 8.21
N PHE A 126 -4.72 -3.52 9.41
CA PHE A 126 -5.54 -3.24 10.59
C PHE A 126 -6.33 -1.93 10.45
N ILE A 127 -5.67 -0.85 10.03
CA ILE A 127 -6.31 0.45 9.80
C ILE A 127 -7.36 0.35 8.67
N GLY A 128 -7.01 -0.32 7.56
CA GLY A 128 -7.94 -0.55 6.44
C GLY A 128 -9.18 -1.34 6.86
N TRP A 129 -8.99 -2.39 7.68
CA TRP A 129 -10.09 -3.18 8.23
C TRP A 129 -11.03 -2.36 9.11
N ILE A 130 -10.48 -1.53 10.00
CA ILE A 130 -11.26 -0.63 10.86
C ILE A 130 -12.02 0.39 10.02
N ALA A 131 -11.34 1.06 9.08
CA ALA A 131 -11.95 2.06 8.21
C ALA A 131 -13.12 1.47 7.40
N LEU A 132 -12.96 0.23 6.92
CA LEU A 132 -14.00 -0.49 6.20
C LEU A 132 -15.20 -0.82 7.10
N LYS A 133 -14.96 -1.30 8.33
CA LYS A 133 -16.02 -1.56 9.32
C LYS A 133 -16.80 -0.30 9.68
N ILE A 134 -16.11 0.83 9.88
CA ILE A 134 -16.75 2.12 10.19
C ILE A 134 -17.63 2.57 9.02
N LYS A 135 -17.10 2.56 7.79
CA LYS A 135 -17.86 2.97 6.59
C LYS A 135 -19.09 2.09 6.39
N LEU A 136 -18.96 0.77 6.55
CA LEU A 136 -20.09 -0.16 6.49
C LEU A 136 -21.14 0.14 7.57
N TRP A 137 -20.72 0.35 8.82
CA TRP A 137 -21.65 0.66 9.91
C TRP A 137 -22.40 1.98 9.69
N LEU A 138 -21.74 3.02 9.18
CA LEU A 138 -22.37 4.30 8.85
C LEU A 138 -23.43 4.13 7.75
N ILE A 139 -23.15 3.34 6.72
CA ILE A 139 -24.11 3.05 5.64
C ILE A 139 -25.32 2.28 6.18
N PHE A 140 -25.10 1.23 6.98
CA PHE A 140 -26.19 0.45 7.58
C PHE A 140 -27.07 1.29 8.52
N ARG A 141 -26.51 2.29 9.23
CA ARG A 141 -27.30 3.20 10.07
C ARG A 141 -28.18 4.16 9.26
N TYR A 142 -27.78 4.51 8.05
CA TYR A 142 -28.56 5.39 7.17
C TYR A 142 -29.71 4.64 6.49
N VAL A 143 -29.53 3.34 6.22
CA VAL A 143 -30.56 2.46 5.66
C VAL A 143 -31.34 1.78 6.79
N LYS A 144 -32.10 2.57 7.56
CA LYS A 144 -33.17 2.05 8.40
C LYS A 144 -34.45 2.03 7.56
N PRO A 145 -35.12 0.88 7.34
CA PRO A 145 -36.29 0.83 6.48
C PRO A 145 -37.40 1.71 7.08
N GLU A 146 -37.95 2.58 6.25
CA GLU A 146 -39.22 3.24 6.52
C GLU A 146 -40.25 2.13 6.74
N ASN A 147 -40.85 2.11 7.92
CA ASN A 147 -41.88 1.16 8.28
C ASN A 147 -42.99 1.32 7.22
N PRO A 148 -43.36 0.28 6.45
CA PRO A 148 -44.51 0.42 5.58
C PRO A 148 -45.66 0.75 6.52
N LYS A 149 -46.29 1.91 6.32
CA LYS A 149 -47.54 2.21 7.00
C LYS A 149 -48.45 1.02 6.73
N GLU A 150 -48.92 0.36 7.80
CA GLU A 150 -50.08 -0.51 7.71
C GLU A 150 -51.16 0.34 7.03
N GLU A 151 -51.41 0.07 5.75
CA GLU A 151 -52.65 0.49 5.11
C GLU A 151 -53.73 -0.31 5.83
N ASP A 152 -54.34 0.33 6.82
CA ASP A 152 -55.50 -0.20 7.52
C ASP A 152 -56.64 -0.28 6.49
N PRO A 153 -57.17 -1.47 6.17
CA PRO A 153 -58.19 -1.64 5.13
C PRO A 153 -59.51 -0.90 5.41
N PHE A 154 -59.62 -0.23 6.55
CA PHE A 154 -60.84 0.40 7.05
C PHE A 154 -60.91 1.92 6.84
N ASP A 155 -59.88 2.58 6.28
CA ASP A 155 -59.89 4.03 6.01
C ASP A 155 -60.74 4.44 4.78
N GLU A 156 -61.25 3.50 3.97
CA GLU A 156 -62.13 3.79 2.81
C GLU A 156 -63.64 3.77 3.14
N ILE A 157 -64.03 3.58 4.42
CA ILE A 157 -65.44 3.43 4.83
C ILE A 157 -65.88 4.56 5.78
N GLY A 158 -65.64 5.81 5.40
CA GLY A 158 -66.08 7.02 6.12
C GLY A 158 -66.75 8.04 5.22
#